data_AF-A0A2N2C4D5-F1
#
_entry.id   AF-A0A2N2C4D5-F1
#
_cell.length_a   1.000
_cell.length_b   1.000
_cell.length_c   1.000
_cell.angle_alpha   90.00
_cell.angle_beta   90.00
_cell.angle_gamma   90.00
#
_symmetry.space_group_name_H-M   'P 1'
#
loop_
_entity.id
_entity.type
_entity.pdbx_description
1 polymer ?
#
loop_
_entity_poly.entity_id
_entity_poly.type
_entity_poly.pdbx_seq_one_letter_code
_entity_poly.pdbx_strand_id
1 'polypeptide(L)'
;PNEDHWDYDVGGGGWGNKELQYYTYAEKDNVVIKDGKLILSAIKKEMENHPITSVRLVSRGKQHWLYGRFEIRAKLPSGIGTWPAI
;
A
#
# COMPACT_ATOMS: atom_id res chain seq x y z
N PRO A 1 -8.41 4.52 -5.47
CA PRO A 1 -9.20 4.17 -4.27
C PRO A 1 -10.18 5.30 -3.96
N ASN A 2 -11.32 5.04 -3.31
CA ASN A 2 -12.21 6.14 -2.89
C ASN A 2 -11.51 6.97 -1.81
N GLU A 3 -11.29 8.26 -2.08
CA GLU A 3 -10.61 9.20 -1.18
C GLU A 3 -11.42 9.52 0.07
N ASP A 4 -12.75 9.32 0.06
CA ASP A 4 -13.58 9.44 1.26
C ASP A 4 -13.26 8.34 2.29
N HIS A 5 -12.71 7.22 1.83
CA HIS A 5 -12.53 6.01 2.62
C HIS A 5 -11.06 5.71 2.93
N TRP A 6 -10.16 6.08 2.02
CA TRP A 6 -8.76 5.64 2.03
C TRP A 6 -7.80 6.80 1.84
N ASP A 7 -6.69 6.77 2.57
CA ASP A 7 -5.55 7.65 2.45
C ASP A 7 -4.25 6.85 2.27
N TYR A 8 -3.13 7.57 2.08
CA TYR A 8 -1.82 6.99 1.83
C TYR A 8 -0.82 7.41 2.91
N ASP A 9 -0.12 6.43 3.47
CA ASP A 9 1.14 6.69 4.16
C ASP A 9 2.25 6.84 3.11
N VAL A 10 2.92 8.00 3.05
CA VAL A 10 3.89 8.35 1.99
C VAL A 10 5.28 8.48 2.58
N GLY A 11 6.30 7.96 1.89
CA GLY A 11 7.70 8.09 2.28
C GLY A 11 8.51 6.80 2.26
N GLY A 12 9.83 6.93 2.42
CA GLY A 12 10.81 5.83 2.39
C GLY A 12 11.62 5.64 3.67
N GLY A 13 11.20 6.19 4.83
CA GLY A 13 11.99 6.17 6.08
C GLY A 13 12.21 4.79 6.74
N GLY A 14 12.10 3.69 6.00
CA GLY A 14 12.25 2.32 6.49
C GLY A 14 11.09 1.81 7.35
N TRP A 15 10.12 2.68 7.68
CA TRP A 15 8.87 2.36 8.39
C TRP A 15 9.05 1.56 9.68
N GLY A 16 10.19 1.77 10.36
CA GLY A 16 10.58 1.07 11.60
C GLY A 16 11.27 -0.28 11.37
N ASN A 17 11.30 -0.80 10.13
CA ASN A 17 11.76 -2.15 9.80
C ASN A 17 12.88 -2.18 8.74
N LYS A 18 13.50 -1.03 8.42
CA LYS A 18 14.50 -0.90 7.34
C LYS A 18 13.95 -1.36 5.98
N GLU A 19 12.67 -1.09 5.75
CA GLU A 19 12.00 -1.35 4.50
C GLU A 19 12.63 -0.56 3.34
N LEU A 20 12.74 -1.18 2.17
CA LEU A 20 13.48 -0.63 1.02
C LEU A 20 12.63 0.24 0.10
N GLN A 21 11.30 0.17 0.22
CA GLN A 21 10.39 0.84 -0.68
C GLN A 21 10.06 2.26 -0.22
N TYR A 22 9.87 3.15 -1.19
CA TYR A 22 9.18 4.42 -1.02
C TYR A 22 7.69 4.22 -1.26
N TYR A 23 6.85 4.46 -0.24
CA TYR A 23 5.40 4.46 -0.43
C TYR A 23 4.94 5.75 -1.11
N THR A 24 4.16 5.61 -2.17
CA THR A 24 3.76 6.73 -3.04
C THR A 24 2.34 7.22 -2.76
N TYR A 25 2.05 8.47 -3.13
CA TYR A 25 0.71 9.05 -3.06
C TYR A 25 -0.02 8.82 -4.39
N ALA A 26 -0.97 7.88 -4.42
CA ALA A 26 -1.86 7.64 -5.55
C ALA A 26 -1.19 7.47 -6.95
N GLU A 27 0.08 7.02 -6.99
CA GLU A 27 0.78 6.77 -8.26
C GLU A 27 0.12 5.62 -9.03
N LYS A 28 -0.23 5.88 -10.29
CA LYS A 28 -0.97 4.93 -11.14
C LYS A 28 -0.25 3.62 -11.35
N ASP A 29 1.08 3.62 -11.27
CA ASP A 29 1.89 2.39 -11.37
C ASP A 29 1.69 1.51 -10.13
N ASN A 30 1.57 2.12 -8.95
CA ASN A 30 1.53 1.40 -7.67
C ASN A 30 0.12 1.06 -7.20
N VAL A 31 -0.91 1.83 -7.57
CA VAL A 31 -2.29 1.58 -7.14
C VAL A 31 -3.28 1.72 -8.30
N VAL A 32 -4.02 0.64 -8.56
CA VAL A 32 -5.03 0.60 -9.62
C VAL A 32 -6.28 -0.11 -9.09
N ILE A 33 -7.46 0.37 -9.49
CA ILE A 33 -8.69 -0.41 -9.41
C ILE A 33 -8.97 -0.98 -10.79
N LYS A 34 -8.99 -2.31 -10.91
CA LYS A 34 -9.27 -3.01 -12.16
C LYS A 34 -10.12 -4.23 -11.90
N ASP A 35 -11.14 -4.44 -12.73
CA ASP A 35 -12.06 -5.59 -12.64
C ASP A 35 -12.67 -5.76 -11.24
N GLY A 36 -13.03 -4.63 -10.61
CA GLY A 36 -13.60 -4.59 -9.26
C GLY A 36 -12.62 -4.89 -8.11
N LYS A 37 -11.32 -4.99 -8.39
CA LYS A 37 -10.28 -5.31 -7.40
C LYS A 37 -9.33 -4.14 -7.22
N LEU A 38 -8.94 -3.92 -5.97
CA LEU A 38 -7.80 -3.07 -5.63
C LEU A 38 -6.51 -3.85 -5.89
N ILE A 39 -5.62 -3.28 -6.71
CA ILE A 39 -4.32 -3.83 -7.05
C ILE A 39 -3.27 -2.87 -6.49
N LEU A 40 -2.45 -3.37 -5.58
CA LEU A 40 -1.30 -2.68 -5.02
C LEU A 40 -0.03 -3.37 -5.53
N SER A 41 0.84 -2.60 -6.17
CA SER A 41 2.02 -3.11 -6.86
C SER A 41 3.30 -2.55 -6.20
N ALA A 42 4.16 -3.45 -5.74
CA ALA A 42 5.55 -3.13 -5.45
C ALA A 42 6.37 -3.23 -6.75
N ILE A 43 7.02 -2.14 -7.15
CA ILE A 43 7.69 -2.00 -8.45
C ILE A 43 9.15 -1.60 -8.23
N LYS A 44 10.07 -2.25 -8.94
CA LYS A 44 11.47 -1.81 -9.00
C LYS A 44 11.54 -0.53 -9.83
N LYS A 45 11.49 0.61 -9.15
CA LYS A 45 11.50 1.96 -9.71
C LYS A 45 12.20 2.83 -8.69
N GLU A 46 13.23 3.54 -9.11
CA GLU A 46 13.96 4.43 -8.23
C GLU A 46 13.12 5.68 -7.94
N MET A 47 12.95 6.02 -6.66
CA MET A 47 12.23 7.21 -6.21
C MET A 47 12.77 7.65 -4.86
N GLU A 48 13.12 8.94 -4.72
CA GLU A 48 13.61 9.51 -3.46
C GLU A 48 14.73 8.68 -2.80
N ASN A 49 15.70 8.21 -3.60
CA ASN A 49 16.81 7.32 -3.19
C ASN A 49 16.41 5.91 -2.72
N HIS A 50 15.21 5.44 -3.06
CA HIS A 50 14.74 4.09 -2.77
C HIS A 50 14.62 3.29 -4.07
N PRO A 51 15.08 2.02 -4.10
CA PRO A 51 15.08 1.21 -5.32
C PRO A 51 13.70 0.63 -5.70
N ILE A 52 12.72 0.75 -4.82
CA ILE A 52 11.39 0.17 -4.96
C ILE A 52 10.34 1.23 -4.66
N THR A 53 9.25 1.28 -5.41
CA THR A 53 8.02 1.99 -5.03
C THR A 53 6.94 1.00 -4.63
N SER A 54 6.07 1.39 -3.72
CA SER A 54 4.92 0.59 -3.29
C SER A 54 3.78 1.49 -2.81
N VAL A 55 2.71 0.92 -2.27
CA VAL A 55 1.60 1.65 -1.65
C VAL A 55 1.30 1.10 -0.26
N ARG A 56 1.06 2.01 0.69
CA ARG A 56 0.52 1.73 2.02
C ARG A 56 -0.78 2.49 2.20
N LEU A 57 -1.89 1.78 2.05
CA LEU A 57 -3.23 2.35 2.11
C LEU A 57 -3.77 2.27 3.55
N VAL A 58 -4.36 3.35 4.04
CA VAL A 58 -4.87 3.45 5.42
C VAL A 58 -6.26 4.05 5.44
N SER A 59 -7.10 3.65 6.39
CA SER A 59 -8.39 4.30 6.66
C SER A 59 -8.30 5.38 7.75
N ARG A 60 -7.10 5.66 8.27
CA ARG A 60 -6.85 6.59 9.37
C ARG A 60 -7.41 7.97 9.04
N GLY A 61 -8.13 8.56 10.00
CA GLY A 61 -8.78 9.87 9.82
C GLY A 61 -10.06 9.84 8.98
N LYS A 62 -10.41 8.69 8.37
CA LYS A 62 -11.59 8.53 7.50
C LYS A 62 -12.59 7.55 8.10
N GLN A 63 -12.14 6.34 8.40
CA GLN A 63 -12.95 5.30 9.01
C GLN A 63 -12.17 4.58 10.10
N HIS A 64 -12.81 4.41 11.25
CA HIS A 64 -12.28 3.68 12.40
C HIS A 64 -13.44 3.01 13.11
N TRP A 65 -13.14 1.88 13.76
CA TRP A 65 -14.17 1.05 14.38
C TRP A 65 -13.64 0.53 15.71
N LEU A 66 -14.54 0.42 16.69
CA LEU A 66 -14.33 -0.35 17.90
C LEU A 66 -15.23 -1.58 17.83
N TYR A 67 -14.61 -2.75 17.99
CA TYR A 67 -15.21 -4.08 17.75
C TYR A 67 -15.58 -4.33 16.28
N GLY A 68 -16.04 -5.56 16.01
CA GLY A 68 -16.55 -5.97 14.71
C GLY A 68 -15.86 -7.20 14.16
N ARG A 69 -16.24 -7.54 12.93
CA ARG A 69 -15.62 -8.57 12.11
C ARG A 69 -15.08 -7.90 10.86
N PHE A 70 -13.77 -7.97 10.67
CA PHE A 70 -13.09 -7.40 9.52
C PHE A 70 -12.67 -8.53 8.59
N GLU A 71 -13.14 -8.49 7.35
CA GLU A 71 -12.77 -9.45 6.32
C GLU A 71 -12.16 -8.73 5.13
N ILE A 72 -11.00 -9.21 4.71
CA ILE A 72 -10.31 -8.71 3.53
C ILE A 72 -10.01 -9.91 2.63
N ARG A 73 -10.57 -9.90 1.42
CA ARG A 73 -10.31 -10.93 0.41
C ARG A 73 -9.18 -10.48 -0.51
N ALA A 74 -7.97 -10.98 -0.27
CA ALA A 74 -6.78 -10.62 -1.04
C ALA A 74 -6.11 -11.85 -1.68
N LYS A 75 -5.45 -11.63 -2.83
CA LYS A 75 -4.44 -12.54 -3.38
C LYS A 75 -3.08 -11.92 -3.11
N LEU A 76 -2.24 -12.62 -2.34
CA LEU A 76 -0.94 -12.11 -1.95
C LEU A 76 0.08 -12.19 -3.10
N PRO A 77 1.03 -11.24 -3.17
CA PRO A 77 2.15 -11.32 -4.10
C PRO A 77 3.05 -12.53 -3.76
N SER A 78 3.78 -12.99 -4.76
CA SER A 78 4.83 -14.00 -4.61
C SER A 78 6.18 -13.39 -4.98
N GLY A 79 7.23 -13.69 -4.22
CA GLY A 79 8.60 -13.28 -4.55
C GLY A 79 9.43 -13.00 -3.30
N ILE A 80 10.72 -13.32 -3.36
CA ILE A 80 11.66 -13.00 -2.28
C ILE A 80 11.70 -11.48 -2.08
N GLY A 81 11.62 -11.05 -0.83
CA GLY A 81 11.60 -9.64 -0.44
C GLY A 81 10.23 -8.97 -0.50
N THR A 82 9.18 -9.67 -0.97
CA THR A 82 7.80 -9.15 -0.86
C THR A 82 7.26 -9.37 0.55
N TRP A 83 6.62 -8.34 1.12
CA TRP A 83 6.00 -8.40 2.43
C TRP A 83 4.63 -7.70 2.40
N PRO A 84 3.55 -8.43 2.09
CA PRO A 84 2.20 -7.90 2.14
C PRO A 84 1.66 -7.89 3.58
N ALA A 85 0.93 -6.84 3.94
CA ALA A 85 0.19 -6.71 5.19
C ALA A 85 -1.24 -6.21 4.91
N ILE A 86 -2.18 -6.59 5.77
CA ILE A 86 -3.59 -6.18 5.77
C ILE A 86 -3.88 -5.54 7.12
#